data_AF-A0A941UQT8-F1
#
_entry.id   AF-A0A941UQT8-F1
#
_cell.length_a   1.000
_cell.length_b   1.000
_cell.length_c   1.000
_cell.angle_alpha   90.00
_cell.angle_beta   90.00
_cell.angle_gamma   90.00
#
_symmetry.space_group_name_H-M   'P 1'
#
loop_
_entity.id
_entity.type
_entity.pdbx_description
1 polymer ?
#
loop_
_entity_poly.entity_id
_entity_poly.type
_entity_poly.pdbx_seq_one_letter_code
_entity_poly.pdbx_strand_id
1 'polypeptide(L)'
;MKNGQQKNKPRQFSTLLRAFIDGNPAKGDAALTRFSRQDKFIRIYFIFVCGLIASLSIQVQIGIEQLLGGFLVACLLMFILYRDIMRYKPAYTKKYNMLFLLGLLLVGTLLMGRLFAYLLINLSRGLEYQALDSALYGIPIPAGAMLVSLLFDFHTAITFSFAVSLLTGLWLHDASFTVYAFVGSITAAFSVIRCKKRSGLLKGGGFVIAANVVTVIIILLFRGELFTLKAPPSILFSALCGMSVAAVVSLILPVIEYIFKVTTDISLLELLDLNQPLMKNLMVTAPGTYHHS
;
A
#
# COMPACT_ATOMS: atom_id res chain seq x y z
N MET A 1 21.30 -51.74 41.29
CA MET A 1 21.23 -52.29 39.92
C MET A 1 20.01 -51.72 39.20
N LYS A 2 20.24 -51.05 38.06
CA LYS A 2 19.43 -50.86 36.82
C LYS A 2 17.94 -50.45 36.84
N ASN A 3 17.72 -49.30 36.16
CA ASN A 3 16.82 -49.01 35.03
C ASN A 3 15.28 -48.91 35.18
N GLY A 4 14.73 -47.82 34.59
CA GLY A 4 13.66 -47.98 33.57
C GLY A 4 12.42 -47.09 33.65
N GLN A 5 12.54 -45.85 33.16
CA GLN A 5 11.59 -45.06 32.34
C GLN A 5 10.19 -45.64 31.96
N GLN A 6 9.19 -44.74 32.00
CA GLN A 6 8.16 -44.40 30.96
C GLN A 6 6.64 -44.48 31.29
N LYS A 7 6.01 -43.28 31.18
CA LYS A 7 4.73 -42.94 30.52
C LYS A 7 3.42 -43.64 30.97
N ASN A 8 2.45 -42.84 31.45
CA ASN A 8 1.34 -42.39 30.60
C ASN A 8 0.46 -41.32 31.28
N LYS A 9 0.21 -40.20 30.59
CA LYS A 9 -0.61 -39.07 31.06
C LYS A 9 -1.69 -38.77 30.00
N PRO A 10 -2.94 -39.28 30.11
CA PRO A 10 -4.01 -38.92 29.20
C PRO A 10 -5.09 -38.12 29.95
N ARG A 11 -4.77 -36.90 30.40
CA ARG A 11 -5.77 -35.98 31.01
C ARG A 11 -5.78 -34.57 30.43
N GLN A 12 -4.93 -34.24 29.47
CA GLN A 12 -4.92 -32.91 28.83
C GLN A 12 -5.74 -32.85 27.53
N PHE A 13 -5.91 -33.97 26.82
CA PHE A 13 -6.57 -33.97 25.51
C PHE A 13 -8.10 -33.88 25.62
N SER A 14 -8.71 -34.52 26.62
CA SER A 14 -10.15 -34.46 26.85
C SER A 14 -10.62 -33.08 27.32
N THR A 15 -9.76 -32.35 28.04
CA THR A 15 -10.04 -30.98 28.49
C THR A 15 -9.95 -29.96 27.35
N LEU A 16 -9.02 -30.16 26.41
CA LEU A 16 -8.93 -29.35 25.19
C LEU A 16 -10.11 -29.59 24.25
N LEU A 17 -10.57 -30.85 24.13
CA LEU A 17 -11.71 -31.19 23.29
C LEU A 17 -13.03 -30.64 23.83
N ARG A 18 -13.22 -30.60 25.16
CA ARG A 18 -14.37 -29.92 25.77
C ARG A 18 -14.31 -28.39 25.62
N ALA A 19 -13.12 -27.79 25.71
CA ALA A 19 -12.95 -26.35 25.48
C ALA A 19 -13.22 -25.93 24.03
N PHE A 20 -13.02 -26.84 23.06
CA PHE A 20 -13.31 -26.59 21.65
C PHE A 20 -14.80 -26.76 21.30
N ILE A 21 -15.55 -27.58 22.07
CA ILE A 21 -16.97 -27.85 21.85
C ILE A 21 -17.87 -26.82 22.56
N ASP A 22 -17.51 -26.35 23.76
CA ASP A 22 -18.41 -25.52 24.58
C ASP A 22 -18.28 -23.99 24.37
N GLY A 23 -17.43 -23.54 23.43
CA GLY A 23 -17.36 -22.13 23.01
C GLY A 23 -17.08 -21.10 24.12
N ASN A 24 -16.64 -21.53 25.31
CA ASN A 24 -16.42 -20.65 26.45
C ASN A 24 -14.91 -20.47 26.70
N PRO A 25 -14.35 -19.27 26.47
CA PRO A 25 -12.93 -19.04 26.69
C PRO A 25 -12.61 -19.16 28.19
N ALA A 26 -11.54 -19.90 28.49
CA ALA A 26 -11.02 -20.07 29.83
C ALA A 26 -10.81 -18.71 30.52
N LYS A 27 -11.20 -18.63 31.79
CA LYS A 27 -11.24 -17.47 32.70
C LYS A 27 -9.89 -16.75 32.97
N GLY A 28 -8.90 -16.85 32.07
CA GLY A 28 -7.64 -16.11 32.11
C GLY A 28 -7.53 -14.95 31.11
N ASP A 29 -8.36 -14.91 30.07
CA ASP A 29 -8.24 -13.94 28.96
C ASP A 29 -9.17 -12.71 29.06
N ALA A 30 -9.87 -12.55 30.19
CA ALA A 30 -10.82 -11.46 30.38
C ALA A 30 -10.19 -10.08 30.62
N ALA A 31 -8.87 -10.02 30.85
CA ALA A 31 -8.13 -8.76 31.04
C ALA A 31 -7.47 -8.21 29.76
N LEU A 32 -7.40 -8.99 28.67
CA LEU A 32 -6.57 -8.67 27.49
C LEU A 32 -7.36 -8.21 26.25
N THR A 33 -8.67 -8.02 26.35
CA THR A 33 -9.54 -7.64 25.21
C THR A 33 -10.67 -6.65 25.55
N ARG A 34 -10.41 -5.68 26.42
CA ARG A 34 -11.25 -4.46 26.49
C ARG A 34 -10.54 -3.31 25.79
N PHE A 35 -10.66 -3.24 24.46
CA PHE A 35 -10.51 -1.94 23.78
C PHE A 35 -11.53 -0.99 24.39
N SER A 36 -11.09 0.16 24.87
CA SER A 36 -11.99 1.17 25.45
C SER A 36 -13.02 1.56 24.40
N ARG A 37 -14.26 1.83 24.83
CA ARG A 37 -15.31 2.35 23.93
C ARG A 37 -14.82 3.60 23.18
N GLN A 38 -13.95 4.39 23.81
CA GLN A 38 -13.30 5.57 23.26
C GLN A 38 -12.35 5.25 22.10
N ASP A 39 -11.61 4.15 22.17
CA ASP A 39 -10.68 3.71 21.13
C ASP A 39 -11.40 3.34 19.83
N LYS A 40 -12.60 2.76 19.95
CA LYS A 40 -13.46 2.45 18.81
C LYS A 40 -13.98 3.72 18.14
N PHE A 41 -14.38 4.71 18.93
CA PHE A 41 -14.86 6.00 18.40
C PHE A 41 -13.77 6.77 17.65
N ILE A 42 -12.55 6.83 18.17
CA ILE A 42 -11.42 7.51 17.50
C ILE A 42 -11.12 6.88 16.14
N ARG A 43 -11.15 5.53 16.05
CA ARG A 43 -10.92 4.81 14.79
C ARG A 43 -11.99 5.08 13.75
N ILE A 44 -13.26 5.07 14.18
CA ILE A 44 -14.40 5.37 13.29
C ILE A 44 -14.30 6.81 12.80
N TYR A 45 -14.04 7.77 13.70
CA TYR A 45 -13.85 9.17 13.34
C TYR A 45 -12.72 9.36 12.31
N PHE A 46 -11.59 8.68 12.50
CA PHE A 46 -10.48 8.73 11.56
C PHE A 46 -10.85 8.21 10.16
N ILE A 47 -11.58 7.09 10.07
CA ILE A 47 -12.07 6.54 8.80
C ILE A 47 -12.95 7.56 8.08
N PHE A 48 -13.86 8.22 8.80
CA PHE A 48 -14.71 9.26 8.24
C PHE A 48 -13.92 10.49 7.76
N VAL A 49 -12.93 10.96 8.54
CA VAL A 49 -12.08 12.10 8.13
C VAL A 49 -11.28 11.77 6.88
N CYS A 50 -10.63 10.59 6.84
CA CYS A 50 -9.91 10.15 5.63
C CYS A 50 -10.84 9.99 4.43
N GLY A 51 -12.04 9.43 4.62
CA GLY A 51 -13.04 9.31 3.57
C GLY A 51 -13.46 10.67 3.01
N LEU A 52 -13.63 11.68 3.88
CA LEU A 52 -13.96 13.04 3.49
C LEU A 52 -12.85 13.70 2.68
N ILE A 53 -11.59 13.60 3.15
CA ILE A 53 -10.44 14.17 2.43
C ILE A 53 -10.22 13.45 1.09
N ALA A 54 -10.38 12.12 1.05
CA ALA A 54 -10.31 11.36 -0.19
C ALA A 54 -11.39 11.79 -1.19
N SER A 55 -12.61 11.99 -0.74
CA SER A 55 -13.70 12.50 -1.59
C SER A 55 -13.41 13.89 -2.15
N LEU A 56 -12.93 14.81 -1.30
CA LEU A 56 -12.51 16.14 -1.75
C LEU A 56 -11.35 16.08 -2.75
N SER A 57 -10.43 15.14 -2.57
CA SER A 57 -9.31 14.92 -3.50
C SER A 57 -9.77 14.41 -4.87
N ILE A 58 -10.92 13.74 -4.96
CA ILE A 58 -11.44 13.16 -6.21
C ILE A 58 -12.22 14.19 -7.01
N GLN A 59 -12.97 15.09 -6.36
CA GLN A 59 -13.88 15.95 -7.12
C GLN A 59 -13.22 17.15 -7.78
N VAL A 60 -13.48 17.32 -9.08
CA VAL A 60 -13.06 18.50 -9.86
C VAL A 60 -14.15 19.58 -9.83
N GLN A 61 -15.43 19.19 -9.76
CA GLN A 61 -16.57 20.10 -9.57
C GLN A 61 -17.26 19.79 -8.24
N ILE A 62 -17.57 20.84 -7.47
CA ILE A 62 -18.17 20.72 -6.14
C ILE A 62 -19.70 20.60 -6.29
N GLY A 63 -20.14 19.45 -6.81
CA GLY A 63 -21.55 19.03 -6.71
C GLY A 63 -21.78 18.32 -5.38
N ILE A 64 -22.85 18.67 -4.66
CA ILE A 64 -23.18 18.07 -3.36
C ILE A 64 -23.41 16.56 -3.50
N GLU A 65 -24.09 16.12 -4.56
CA GLU A 65 -24.38 14.71 -4.83
C GLU A 65 -23.12 13.90 -5.12
N GLN A 66 -22.24 14.44 -5.98
CA GLN A 66 -20.96 13.82 -6.30
C GLN A 66 -20.06 13.73 -5.07
N LEU A 67 -20.15 14.71 -4.15
CA LEU A 67 -19.37 14.75 -2.91
C LEU A 67 -19.86 13.69 -1.95
N LEU A 68 -21.18 13.59 -1.80
CA LEU A 68 -21.78 12.59 -0.95
C LEU A 68 -21.47 11.17 -1.47
N GLY A 69 -21.59 10.95 -2.78
CA GLY A 69 -21.26 9.68 -3.41
C GLY A 69 -19.79 9.29 -3.23
N GLY A 70 -18.87 10.20 -3.54
CA GLY A 70 -17.43 9.99 -3.36
C GLY A 70 -17.06 9.69 -1.91
N PHE A 71 -17.66 10.41 -0.96
CA PHE A 71 -17.45 10.23 0.47
C PHE A 71 -17.91 8.86 0.95
N LEU A 72 -19.11 8.43 0.54
CA LEU A 72 -19.65 7.13 0.92
C LEU A 72 -18.79 5.99 0.38
N VAL A 73 -18.36 6.08 -0.89
CA VAL A 73 -17.47 5.07 -1.48
C VAL A 73 -16.11 5.06 -0.79
N ALA A 74 -15.50 6.21 -0.53
CA ALA A 74 -14.23 6.30 0.16
C ALA A 74 -14.30 5.75 1.59
N CYS A 75 -15.37 6.06 2.33
CA CYS A 75 -15.62 5.50 3.66
C CYS A 75 -15.79 3.98 3.62
N LEU A 76 -16.54 3.46 2.63
CA LEU A 76 -16.76 2.03 2.45
C LEU A 76 -15.44 1.30 2.14
N LEU A 77 -14.63 1.84 1.23
CA LEU A 77 -13.33 1.25 0.89
C LEU A 77 -12.34 1.31 2.06
N MET A 78 -12.29 2.43 2.79
CA MET A 78 -11.50 2.54 4.02
C MET A 78 -11.97 1.56 5.10
N PHE A 79 -13.28 1.33 5.22
CA PHE A 79 -13.83 0.34 6.14
C PHE A 79 -13.41 -1.10 5.74
N ILE A 80 -13.41 -1.41 4.43
CA ILE A 80 -12.92 -2.70 3.94
C ILE A 80 -11.43 -2.89 4.27
N LEU A 81 -10.60 -1.86 4.02
CA LEU A 81 -9.16 -1.89 4.36
C LEU A 81 -8.93 -2.06 5.87
N TYR A 82 -9.68 -1.34 6.69
CA TYR A 82 -9.65 -1.48 8.14
C TYR A 82 -9.98 -2.91 8.58
N ARG A 83 -11.05 -3.49 8.01
CA ARG A 83 -11.49 -4.85 8.34
C ARG A 83 -10.49 -5.91 7.89
N ASP A 84 -9.86 -5.73 6.73
CA ASP A 84 -8.81 -6.61 6.23
C ASP A 84 -7.61 -6.65 7.18
N ILE A 85 -7.09 -5.48 7.58
CA ILE A 85 -5.97 -5.40 8.55
C ILE A 85 -6.34 -6.00 9.90
N MET A 86 -7.55 -5.74 10.39
CA MET A 86 -8.01 -6.29 11.67
C MET A 86 -8.07 -7.82 11.65
N ARG A 87 -8.41 -8.43 10.50
CA ARG A 87 -8.50 -9.88 10.35
C ARG A 87 -7.13 -10.55 10.21
N TYR A 88 -6.27 -10.03 9.33
CA TYR A 88 -5.01 -10.68 8.99
C TYR A 88 -3.86 -10.30 9.92
N LYS A 89 -3.83 -9.06 10.42
CA LYS A 89 -2.76 -8.56 11.30
C LYS A 89 -3.29 -7.68 12.43
N PRO A 90 -3.96 -8.28 13.44
CA PRO A 90 -4.50 -7.56 14.60
C PRO A 90 -3.42 -6.82 15.40
N ALA A 91 -2.16 -7.21 15.29
CA ALA A 91 -1.02 -6.55 15.92
C ALA A 91 -0.80 -5.12 15.40
N TYR A 92 -0.99 -4.87 14.09
CA TYR A 92 -0.87 -3.52 13.53
C TYR A 92 -2.02 -2.62 13.93
N THR A 93 -3.22 -3.18 14.09
CA THR A 93 -4.40 -2.43 14.56
C THR A 93 -4.28 -2.02 16.02
N LYS A 94 -3.37 -2.60 16.84
CA LYS A 94 -3.13 -2.14 18.21
C LYS A 94 -2.37 -0.81 18.28
N LYS A 95 -1.56 -0.47 17.26
CA LYS A 95 -0.83 0.80 17.18
C LYS A 95 -1.62 1.81 16.34
N TYR A 96 -2.12 2.88 16.95
CA TYR A 96 -2.87 3.94 16.24
C TYR A 96 -2.12 4.51 15.03
N ASN A 97 -0.80 4.59 15.12
CA ASN A 97 0.07 5.14 14.08
C ASN A 97 0.02 4.34 12.76
N MET A 98 -0.20 3.02 12.81
CA MET A 98 -0.24 2.17 11.62
C MET A 98 -1.54 2.35 10.83
N LEU A 99 -2.66 2.47 11.54
CA LEU A 99 -3.94 2.77 10.88
C LEU A 99 -3.93 4.17 10.28
N PHE A 100 -3.36 5.13 11.03
CA PHE A 100 -3.18 6.49 10.56
C PHE A 100 -2.32 6.52 9.28
N LEU A 101 -1.21 5.79 9.28
CA LEU A 101 -0.32 5.66 8.14
C LEU A 101 -1.04 5.12 6.90
N LEU A 102 -1.90 4.10 7.03
CA LEU A 102 -2.65 3.58 5.89
C LEU A 102 -3.62 4.62 5.30
N GLY A 103 -4.37 5.32 6.16
CA GLY A 103 -5.26 6.39 5.70
C GLY A 103 -4.50 7.55 5.05
N LEU A 104 -3.33 7.90 5.62
CA LEU A 104 -2.42 8.88 5.05
C LEU A 104 -1.87 8.44 3.69
N LEU A 105 -1.53 7.16 3.51
CA LEU A 105 -1.10 6.63 2.23
C LEU A 105 -2.23 6.68 1.20
N LEU A 106 -3.46 6.31 1.56
CA LEU A 106 -4.60 6.39 0.64
C LEU A 106 -4.84 7.85 0.18
N VAL A 107 -5.02 8.75 1.14
CA VAL A 107 -5.25 10.18 0.85
C VAL A 107 -4.06 10.79 0.12
N GLY A 108 -2.84 10.51 0.57
CA GLY A 108 -1.61 11.01 -0.02
C GLY A 108 -1.44 10.56 -1.47
N THR A 109 -1.84 9.34 -1.81
CA THR A 109 -1.77 8.85 -3.19
C THR A 109 -2.76 9.51 -4.12
N LEU A 110 -3.97 9.81 -3.64
CA LEU A 110 -4.96 10.57 -4.41
C LEU A 110 -4.54 12.03 -4.59
N LEU A 111 -4.03 12.67 -3.54
CA LEU A 111 -3.52 14.05 -3.61
C LEU A 111 -2.30 14.16 -4.53
N MET A 112 -1.38 13.20 -4.43
CA MET A 112 -0.24 13.10 -5.33
C MET A 112 -0.68 12.86 -6.77
N GLY A 113 -1.68 12.00 -6.96
CA GLY A 113 -2.31 11.79 -8.26
C GLY A 113 -2.85 13.09 -8.84
N ARG A 114 -3.57 13.89 -8.04
CA ARG A 114 -4.14 15.17 -8.44
C ARG A 114 -3.07 16.21 -8.80
N LEU A 115 -2.00 16.28 -8.01
CA LEU A 115 -0.84 17.13 -8.30
C LEU A 115 -0.22 16.75 -9.65
N PHE A 116 0.02 15.46 -9.89
CA PHE A 116 0.58 14.98 -11.15
C PHE A 116 -0.35 15.20 -12.32
N ALA A 117 -1.65 14.97 -12.16
CA ALA A 117 -2.64 15.26 -13.20
C ALA A 117 -2.59 16.74 -13.61
N TYR A 118 -2.55 17.66 -12.64
CA TYR A 118 -2.40 19.09 -12.92
C TYR A 118 -1.09 19.38 -13.67
N LEU A 119 0.04 18.87 -13.21
CA LEU A 119 1.34 19.08 -13.85
C LEU A 119 1.38 18.54 -15.29
N LEU A 120 0.91 17.31 -15.50
CA LEU A 120 0.96 16.63 -16.79
C LEU A 120 0.00 17.22 -17.81
N ILE A 121 -1.21 17.63 -17.39
CA ILE A 121 -2.16 18.32 -18.27
C ILE A 121 -1.54 19.65 -18.73
N ASN A 122 -0.96 20.45 -17.83
CA ASN A 122 -0.33 21.71 -18.21
C ASN A 122 0.92 21.50 -19.08
N LEU A 123 1.71 20.45 -18.83
CA LEU A 123 2.81 20.07 -19.70
C LEU A 123 2.32 19.68 -21.10
N SER A 124 1.27 18.86 -21.20
CA SER A 124 0.70 18.45 -22.49
C SER A 124 0.15 19.63 -23.30
N ARG A 125 -0.43 20.64 -22.63
CA ARG A 125 -0.86 21.90 -23.25
C ARG A 125 0.32 22.69 -23.79
N GLY A 126 1.39 22.81 -23.01
CA GLY A 126 2.61 23.53 -23.43
C GLY A 126 3.35 22.86 -24.59
N LEU A 127 3.19 21.55 -24.77
CA LEU A 127 3.75 20.78 -25.88
C LEU A 127 2.81 20.67 -27.10
N GLU A 128 1.69 21.41 -27.09
CA GLU A 128 0.69 21.42 -28.18
C GLU A 128 0.13 20.04 -28.54
N TYR A 129 0.12 19.09 -27.60
CA TYR A 129 -0.51 17.80 -27.83
C TYR A 129 -2.03 17.97 -27.92
N GLN A 130 -2.60 17.57 -29.06
CA GLN A 130 -4.04 17.64 -29.33
C GLN A 130 -4.89 16.74 -28.41
N ALA A 131 -4.28 15.74 -27.78
CA ALA A 131 -4.95 14.76 -26.92
C ALA A 131 -4.55 14.93 -25.45
N LEU A 132 -5.25 15.82 -24.75
CA LEU A 132 -5.08 16.07 -23.32
C LEU A 132 -5.30 14.82 -22.45
N ASP A 133 -6.21 13.94 -22.88
CA ASP A 133 -6.55 12.71 -22.14
C ASP A 133 -5.35 11.75 -22.02
N SER A 134 -4.43 11.79 -22.99
CA SER A 134 -3.22 10.97 -23.00
C SER A 134 -2.29 11.28 -21.81
N ALA A 135 -2.34 12.51 -21.29
CA ALA A 135 -1.53 12.94 -20.15
C ALA A 135 -1.94 12.23 -18.84
N LEU A 136 -3.19 11.76 -18.75
CA LEU A 136 -3.73 11.09 -17.56
C LEU A 136 -3.08 9.72 -17.31
N TYR A 137 -2.55 9.07 -18.35
CA TYR A 137 -1.77 7.84 -18.20
C TYR A 137 -0.43 8.06 -17.49
N GLY A 138 0.02 9.31 -17.29
CA GLY A 138 1.24 9.61 -16.56
C GLY A 138 1.08 9.66 -15.04
N ILE A 139 -0.15 9.54 -14.51
CA ILE A 139 -0.42 9.74 -13.08
C ILE A 139 0.13 8.54 -12.26
N PRO A 140 1.03 8.77 -11.28
CA PRO A 140 1.72 7.70 -10.55
C PRO A 140 0.89 7.11 -9.40
N ILE A 141 -0.37 6.72 -9.65
CA ILE A 141 -1.22 6.00 -8.69
C ILE A 141 -0.53 4.73 -8.14
N PRO A 142 0.20 3.93 -8.94
CA PRO A 142 0.86 2.72 -8.45
C PRO A 142 1.87 2.93 -7.32
N ALA A 143 2.39 4.15 -7.13
CA ALA A 143 3.32 4.48 -6.05
C ALA A 143 2.71 4.18 -4.67
N GLY A 144 1.41 4.35 -4.51
CA GLY A 144 0.70 4.03 -3.27
C GLY A 144 0.77 2.57 -2.89
N ALA A 145 0.42 1.70 -3.83
CA ALA A 145 0.47 0.26 -3.61
C ALA A 145 1.90 -0.24 -3.35
N MET A 146 2.89 0.35 -4.02
CA MET A 146 4.30 0.07 -3.77
C MET A 146 4.70 0.43 -2.34
N LEU A 147 4.33 1.63 -1.85
CA LEU A 147 4.59 2.06 -0.47
C LEU A 147 3.89 1.16 0.55
N VAL A 148 2.62 0.81 0.31
CA VAL A 148 1.88 -0.10 1.20
C VAL A 148 2.52 -1.48 1.25
N SER A 149 3.01 -2.00 0.12
CA SER A 149 3.69 -3.30 0.08
C SER A 149 5.03 -3.28 0.83
N LEU A 150 5.73 -2.14 0.87
CA LEU A 150 7.01 -1.98 1.58
C LEU A 150 6.82 -1.76 3.09
N LEU A 151 5.80 -1.01 3.48
CA LEU A 151 5.57 -0.59 4.88
C LEU A 151 4.71 -1.58 5.68
N PHE A 152 3.82 -2.30 5.00
CA PHE A 152 2.95 -3.30 5.59
C PHE A 152 3.31 -4.66 5.05
N ASP A 153 2.58 -5.13 4.04
CA ASP A 153 2.75 -6.43 3.40
C ASP A 153 2.08 -6.43 2.03
N PHE A 154 2.44 -7.43 1.25
CA PHE A 154 1.83 -7.69 -0.05
C PHE A 154 0.31 -7.90 0.00
N HIS A 155 -0.22 -8.60 1.02
CA HIS A 155 -1.67 -8.82 1.15
C HIS A 155 -2.45 -7.51 1.29
N THR A 156 -2.00 -6.62 2.18
CA THR A 156 -2.59 -5.30 2.39
C THR A 156 -2.44 -4.42 1.14
N ALA A 157 -1.35 -4.60 0.38
CA ALA A 157 -1.13 -3.87 -0.87
C ALA A 157 -2.12 -4.27 -1.97
N ILE A 158 -2.57 -5.53 -2.02
CA ILE A 158 -3.60 -5.96 -2.99
C ILE A 158 -4.93 -5.27 -2.68
N THR A 159 -5.37 -5.31 -1.42
CA THR A 159 -6.64 -4.67 -1.02
C THR A 159 -6.59 -3.16 -1.21
N PHE A 160 -5.43 -2.54 -0.92
CA PHE A 160 -5.18 -1.14 -1.22
C PHE A 160 -5.20 -0.82 -2.72
N SER A 161 -4.58 -1.65 -3.56
CA SER A 161 -4.57 -1.48 -5.02
C SER A 161 -5.99 -1.50 -5.58
N PHE A 162 -6.82 -2.42 -5.08
CA PHE A 162 -8.23 -2.48 -5.44
C PHE A 162 -8.97 -1.19 -5.04
N ALA A 163 -8.82 -0.74 -3.78
CA ALA A 163 -9.45 0.49 -3.31
C ALA A 163 -9.03 1.73 -4.12
N VAL A 164 -7.73 1.93 -4.34
CA VAL A 164 -7.22 3.11 -5.06
C VAL A 164 -7.61 3.07 -6.54
N SER A 165 -7.72 1.88 -7.15
CA SER A 165 -8.13 1.74 -8.55
C SER A 165 -9.59 2.14 -8.78
N LEU A 166 -10.50 1.76 -7.87
CA LEU A 166 -11.90 2.16 -7.92
C LEU A 166 -12.05 3.67 -7.75
N LEU A 167 -11.35 4.24 -6.77
CA LEU A 167 -11.35 5.69 -6.54
C LEU A 167 -10.79 6.46 -7.74
N THR A 168 -9.76 5.93 -8.39
CA THR A 168 -9.17 6.54 -9.59
C THR A 168 -10.12 6.51 -10.79
N GLY A 169 -10.82 5.40 -11.02
CA GLY A 169 -11.81 5.32 -12.11
C GLY A 169 -13.01 6.23 -11.89
N LEU A 170 -13.48 6.34 -10.65
CA LEU A 170 -14.52 7.30 -10.28
C LEU A 170 -14.06 8.75 -10.46
N TRP A 171 -12.80 9.04 -10.15
CA TRP A 171 -12.20 10.35 -10.36
C TRP A 171 -12.13 10.75 -11.82
N LEU A 172 -11.68 9.84 -12.69
CA LEU A 172 -11.51 10.11 -14.11
C LEU A 172 -12.79 9.85 -14.92
N HIS A 173 -13.89 9.46 -14.26
CA HIS A 173 -15.19 9.13 -14.86
C HIS A 173 -15.12 8.07 -15.97
N ASP A 174 -14.18 7.13 -15.84
CA ASP A 174 -13.86 6.20 -16.91
C ASP A 174 -13.29 4.88 -16.37
N ALA A 175 -13.97 3.78 -16.69
CA ALA A 175 -13.65 2.44 -16.23
C ALA A 175 -12.32 1.91 -16.79
N SER A 176 -11.85 2.41 -17.94
CA SER A 176 -10.54 2.03 -18.49
C SER A 176 -9.41 2.43 -17.52
N PHE A 177 -9.54 3.57 -16.84
CA PHE A 177 -8.57 4.01 -15.84
C PHE A 177 -8.62 3.20 -14.55
N THR A 178 -9.76 2.59 -14.19
CA THR A 178 -9.81 1.61 -13.10
C THR A 178 -8.90 0.42 -13.41
N VAL A 179 -9.01 -0.14 -14.63
CA VAL A 179 -8.19 -1.28 -15.06
C VAL A 179 -6.71 -0.89 -15.09
N TYR A 180 -6.40 0.27 -15.69
CA TYR A 180 -5.04 0.81 -15.73
C TYR A 180 -4.43 0.98 -14.34
N ALA A 181 -5.13 1.66 -13.44
CA ALA A 181 -4.68 1.90 -12.08
C ALA A 181 -4.53 0.60 -11.29
N PHE A 182 -5.42 -0.37 -11.49
CA PHE A 182 -5.35 -1.68 -10.83
C PHE A 182 -4.13 -2.48 -11.29
N VAL A 183 -3.93 -2.64 -12.60
CA VAL A 183 -2.80 -3.40 -13.16
C VAL A 183 -1.47 -2.74 -12.79
N GLY A 184 -1.38 -1.42 -12.87
CA GLY A 184 -0.20 -0.69 -12.45
C GLY A 184 0.09 -0.87 -10.96
N SER A 185 -0.91 -0.69 -10.11
CA SER A 185 -0.77 -0.79 -8.65
C SER A 185 -0.39 -2.19 -8.19
N ILE A 186 -1.02 -3.23 -8.73
CA ILE A 186 -0.69 -4.60 -8.36
C ILE A 186 0.71 -4.99 -8.85
N THR A 187 1.10 -4.55 -10.05
CA THR A 187 2.46 -4.76 -10.58
C THR A 187 3.49 -4.07 -9.69
N ALA A 188 3.21 -2.82 -9.28
CA ALA A 188 4.08 -2.07 -8.38
C ALA A 188 4.26 -2.80 -7.04
N ALA A 189 3.17 -3.29 -6.44
CA ALA A 189 3.21 -4.09 -5.21
C ALA A 189 4.02 -5.39 -5.39
N PHE A 190 3.78 -6.14 -6.47
CA PHE A 190 4.53 -7.38 -6.76
C PHE A 190 6.02 -7.14 -6.96
N SER A 191 6.38 -6.02 -7.60
CA SER A 191 7.75 -5.72 -7.96
C SER A 191 8.68 -5.52 -6.75
N VAL A 192 8.11 -5.18 -5.59
CA VAL A 192 8.88 -4.86 -4.37
C VAL A 192 8.87 -5.94 -3.30
N ILE A 193 8.16 -7.06 -3.49
CA ILE A 193 8.05 -8.14 -2.48
C ILE A 193 9.42 -8.62 -1.99
N ARG A 194 10.44 -8.63 -2.87
CA ARG A 194 11.80 -9.08 -2.55
C ARG A 194 12.83 -7.95 -2.61
N CYS A 195 12.39 -6.70 -2.51
CA CYS A 195 13.26 -5.54 -2.67
C CYS A 195 14.07 -5.29 -1.40
N LYS A 196 15.38 -5.51 -1.51
CA LYS A 196 16.35 -5.42 -0.40
C LYS A 196 17.28 -4.21 -0.47
N LYS A 197 17.31 -3.51 -1.61
CA LYS A 197 18.19 -2.36 -1.87
C LYS A 197 17.40 -1.27 -2.58
N ARG A 198 17.81 0.00 -2.44
CA ARG A 198 17.21 1.12 -3.18
C ARG A 198 17.23 0.93 -4.70
N SER A 199 18.27 0.29 -5.25
CA SER A 199 18.32 -0.06 -6.68
C SER A 199 17.22 -1.03 -7.12
N GLY A 200 16.63 -1.80 -6.18
CA GLY A 200 15.45 -2.62 -6.43
C GLY A 200 14.19 -1.80 -6.68
N LEU A 201 14.08 -0.59 -6.14
CA LEU A 201 12.96 0.32 -6.41
C LEU A 201 12.97 0.80 -7.87
N LEU A 202 14.15 1.07 -8.43
CA LEU A 202 14.31 1.42 -9.84
C LEU A 202 13.89 0.27 -10.76
N LYS A 203 14.27 -0.97 -10.41
CA LYS A 203 13.81 -2.17 -11.13
C LYS A 203 12.29 -2.32 -11.03
N GLY A 204 11.72 -2.03 -9.85
CA GLY A 204 10.28 -2.01 -9.65
C GLY A 204 9.56 -1.04 -10.57
N GLY A 205 10.08 0.19 -10.70
CA GLY A 205 9.63 1.16 -11.69
C GLY A 205 9.67 0.62 -13.11
N GLY A 206 10.75 -0.07 -13.50
CA GLY A 206 10.87 -0.74 -14.80
C GLY A 206 9.77 -1.76 -15.08
N PHE A 207 9.41 -2.59 -14.09
CA PHE A 207 8.27 -3.52 -14.23
C PHE A 207 6.94 -2.78 -14.38
N VAL A 208 6.75 -1.68 -13.65
CA VAL A 208 5.56 -0.82 -13.78
C VAL A 208 5.48 -0.21 -15.17
N ILE A 209 6.60 0.26 -15.74
CA ILE A 209 6.64 0.76 -17.13
C ILE A 209 6.15 -0.31 -18.10
N ALA A 210 6.72 -1.52 -18.03
CA ALA A 210 6.36 -2.61 -18.92
C ALA A 210 4.86 -2.96 -18.82
N ALA A 211 4.34 -3.14 -17.60
CA ALA A 211 2.94 -3.47 -17.38
C ALA A 211 1.99 -2.33 -17.82
N ASN A 212 2.32 -1.08 -17.50
CA ASN A 212 1.50 0.06 -17.86
C ASN A 212 1.45 0.28 -19.38
N VAL A 213 2.59 0.16 -20.07
CA VAL A 213 2.64 0.27 -21.55
C VAL A 213 1.78 -0.81 -22.20
N VAL A 214 1.92 -2.07 -21.76
CA VAL A 214 1.08 -3.17 -22.26
C VAL A 214 -0.40 -2.90 -21.99
N THR A 215 -0.73 -2.42 -20.79
CA THR A 215 -2.13 -2.12 -20.42
C THR A 215 -2.71 -0.98 -21.25
N VAL A 216 -1.92 0.07 -21.54
CA VAL A 216 -2.35 1.18 -22.41
C VAL A 216 -2.58 0.69 -23.84
N ILE A 217 -1.69 -0.14 -24.38
CA ILE A 217 -1.89 -0.71 -25.72
C ILE A 217 -3.19 -1.52 -25.78
N ILE A 218 -3.47 -2.34 -24.76
CA ILE A 218 -4.72 -3.10 -24.66
C ILE A 218 -5.94 -2.16 -24.61
N ILE A 219 -5.91 -1.12 -23.77
CA ILE A 219 -7.00 -0.14 -23.66
C ILE A 219 -7.22 0.59 -24.99
N LEU A 220 -6.16 1.03 -25.66
CA LEU A 220 -6.26 1.69 -26.97
C LEU A 220 -6.82 0.75 -28.04
N LEU A 221 -6.48 -0.55 -27.98
CA LEU A 221 -7.03 -1.55 -28.90
C LEU A 221 -8.54 -1.75 -28.66
N PHE A 222 -8.98 -1.85 -27.40
CA PHE A 222 -10.41 -1.91 -27.05
C PHE A 222 -11.19 -0.68 -27.50
N ARG A 223 -10.56 0.50 -27.53
CA ARG A 223 -11.16 1.75 -28.00
C ARG A 223 -11.10 1.94 -29.51
N GLY A 224 -10.35 1.11 -30.24
CA GLY A 224 -10.06 1.33 -31.65
C GLY A 224 -9.18 2.56 -31.93
N GLU A 225 -8.45 3.05 -30.92
CA GLU A 225 -7.65 4.28 -31.00
C GLU A 225 -6.14 4.02 -31.21
N LEU A 226 -5.72 2.76 -31.36
CA LEU A 226 -4.30 2.40 -31.44
C LEU A 226 -3.54 3.06 -32.61
N PHE A 227 -4.20 3.24 -33.75
CA PHE A 227 -3.59 3.86 -34.94
C PHE A 227 -3.87 5.36 -35.05
N THR A 228 -4.36 5.98 -33.96
CA THR A 228 -4.61 7.42 -33.92
C THR A 228 -3.41 8.19 -33.39
N LEU A 229 -3.40 9.51 -33.59
CA LEU A 229 -2.39 10.42 -33.03
C LEU A 229 -2.35 10.39 -31.48
N LYS A 230 -3.34 9.78 -30.81
CA LYS A 230 -3.37 9.63 -29.35
C LYS A 230 -2.44 8.53 -28.83
N ALA A 231 -2.09 7.54 -29.65
CA ALA A 231 -1.36 6.36 -29.17
C ALA A 231 0.09 6.67 -28.76
N PRO A 232 0.92 7.38 -29.57
CA PRO A 232 2.29 7.71 -29.17
C PRO A 232 2.39 8.48 -27.84
N PRO A 233 1.62 9.57 -27.61
CA PRO A 233 1.70 10.29 -26.34
C PRO A 233 1.18 9.44 -25.16
N SER A 234 0.14 8.63 -25.35
CA SER A 234 -0.38 7.75 -24.28
C SER A 234 0.68 6.74 -23.81
N ILE A 235 1.41 6.13 -24.74
CA ILE A 235 2.50 5.20 -24.42
C ILE A 235 3.63 5.94 -23.70
N LEU A 236 4.02 7.12 -24.19
CA LEU A 236 5.06 7.94 -23.57
C LEU A 236 4.71 8.32 -22.13
N PHE A 237 3.51 8.85 -21.89
CA PHE A 237 3.06 9.20 -20.54
C PHE A 237 2.96 7.98 -19.63
N SER A 238 2.53 6.82 -20.14
CA SER A 238 2.51 5.58 -19.35
C SER A 238 3.91 5.13 -18.91
N ALA A 239 4.94 5.36 -19.73
CA ALA A 239 6.32 5.10 -19.35
C ALA A 239 6.84 6.14 -18.34
N LEU A 240 6.48 7.41 -18.51
CA LEU A 240 6.75 8.46 -17.51
C LEU A 240 6.13 8.11 -16.15
N CYS A 241 4.93 7.53 -16.11
CA CYS A 241 4.30 7.07 -14.87
C CYS A 241 5.21 6.11 -14.10
N GLY A 242 5.74 5.06 -14.74
CA GLY A 242 6.56 4.07 -14.04
C GLY A 242 7.90 4.63 -13.52
N MET A 243 8.52 5.57 -14.26
CA MET A 243 9.69 6.31 -13.76
C MET A 243 9.33 7.21 -12.58
N SER A 244 8.20 7.92 -12.68
CA SER A 244 7.67 8.77 -11.61
C SER A 244 7.42 7.97 -10.33
N VAL A 245 6.84 6.77 -10.46
CA VAL A 245 6.60 5.86 -9.33
C VAL A 245 7.90 5.53 -8.60
N ALA A 246 8.95 5.11 -9.31
CA ALA A 246 10.23 4.79 -8.67
C ALA A 246 10.86 6.01 -7.96
N ALA A 247 10.80 7.19 -8.58
CA ALA A 247 11.32 8.43 -8.00
C ALA A 247 10.53 8.83 -6.74
N VAL A 248 9.21 8.86 -6.82
CA VAL A 248 8.30 9.24 -5.72
C VAL A 248 8.47 8.30 -4.54
N VAL A 249 8.50 6.98 -4.77
CA VAL A 249 8.67 5.99 -3.69
C VAL A 249 10.05 6.14 -3.04
N SER A 250 11.10 6.32 -3.82
CA SER A 250 12.47 6.46 -3.29
C SER A 250 12.65 7.73 -2.42
N LEU A 251 11.89 8.79 -2.71
CA LEU A 251 11.90 10.05 -1.96
C LEU A 251 11.02 9.98 -0.72
N ILE A 252 9.79 9.46 -0.84
CA ILE A 252 8.79 9.49 0.23
C ILE A 252 9.05 8.40 1.28
N LEU A 253 9.51 7.22 0.89
CA LEU A 253 9.73 6.10 1.80
C LEU A 253 10.58 6.45 3.04
N PRO A 254 11.80 7.03 2.91
CA PRO A 254 12.60 7.37 4.10
C PRO A 254 11.95 8.41 5.01
N VAL A 255 11.16 9.34 4.44
CA VAL A 255 10.42 10.36 5.21
C VAL A 255 9.34 9.68 6.06
N ILE A 256 8.62 8.73 5.48
CA ILE A 256 7.60 7.96 6.20
C ILE A 256 8.25 7.11 7.30
N GLU A 257 9.34 6.42 6.99
CA GLU A 257 10.08 5.59 7.96
C GLU A 257 10.54 6.41 9.17
N TYR A 258 11.07 7.62 8.93
CA TYR A 258 11.50 8.53 9.98
C TYR A 258 10.36 9.02 10.86
N ILE A 259 9.27 9.52 10.26
CA ILE A 259 8.12 10.10 10.98
C ILE A 259 7.37 9.02 11.77
N PHE A 260 7.12 7.86 11.16
CA PHE A 260 6.32 6.80 11.76
C PHE A 260 7.15 5.78 12.56
N LYS A 261 8.48 5.91 12.54
CA LYS A 261 9.43 4.98 13.16
C LYS A 261 9.17 3.53 12.73
N VAL A 262 8.89 3.34 11.44
CA VAL A 262 8.69 2.03 10.82
C VAL A 262 9.98 1.67 10.11
N THR A 263 10.49 0.48 10.37
CA THR A 263 11.68 -0.06 9.69
C THR A 263 11.23 -0.96 8.55
N THR A 264 11.63 -0.66 7.32
CA THR A 264 11.45 -1.57 6.19
C THR A 264 12.67 -2.47 6.03
N ASP A 265 12.54 -3.52 5.21
CA ASP A 265 13.66 -4.39 4.85
C ASP A 265 14.84 -3.63 4.24
N ILE A 266 14.56 -2.51 3.56
CA ILE A 266 15.58 -1.64 2.96
C ILE A 266 16.37 -0.93 4.08
N SER A 267 15.70 -0.25 5.02
CA SER A 267 16.39 0.43 6.12
C SER A 267 17.11 -0.55 7.05
N LEU A 268 16.54 -1.75 7.28
CA LEU A 268 17.19 -2.82 8.05
C LEU A 268 18.50 -3.26 7.40
N LEU A 269 18.51 -3.43 6.07
CA LEU A 269 19.72 -3.81 5.34
C LEU A 269 20.72 -2.66 5.22
N GLU A 270 20.27 -1.41 5.17
CA GLU A 270 21.14 -0.22 5.25
C GLU A 270 21.82 -0.11 6.63
N LEU A 271 21.11 -0.48 7.72
CA LEU A 271 21.66 -0.53 9.09
C LEU A 271 22.64 -1.70 9.30
N LEU A 272 22.42 -2.83 8.61
CA LEU A 272 23.29 -4.01 8.64
C LEU A 272 24.53 -3.87 7.75
N ASP A 273 24.70 -2.75 7.04
CA ASP A 273 25.90 -2.50 6.24
C ASP A 273 27.12 -2.33 7.15
N LEU A 274 28.13 -3.19 6.96
CA LEU A 274 29.36 -3.25 7.74
C LEU A 274 30.23 -2.01 7.59
N ASN A 275 29.96 -1.19 6.58
CA ASN A 275 30.62 0.10 6.39
C ASN A 275 30.13 1.18 7.37
N GLN A 276 28.99 0.97 8.03
CA GLN A 276 28.47 1.91 9.01
C GLN A 276 29.31 1.91 10.30
N PRO A 277 29.53 3.08 10.93
CA PRO A 277 30.27 3.19 12.18
C PRO A 277 29.64 2.36 13.31
N LEU A 278 28.31 2.19 13.29
CA LEU A 278 27.58 1.37 14.26
C LEU A 278 27.98 -0.12 14.19
N MET A 279 28.10 -0.68 12.98
CA MET A 279 28.53 -2.07 12.79
C MET A 279 30.02 -2.25 13.10
N LYS A 280 30.88 -1.29 12.74
CA LYS A 280 32.30 -1.30 13.13
C LYS A 280 32.47 -1.30 14.64
N ASN A 281 31.69 -0.49 15.36
CA ASN A 281 31.71 -0.47 16.83
C ASN A 281 31.22 -1.80 17.41
N LEU A 282 30.19 -2.42 16.85
CA LEU A 282 29.75 -3.76 17.28
C LEU A 282 30.84 -4.82 17.07
N MET A 283 31.57 -4.79 15.94
CA MET A 283 32.69 -5.70 15.69
C MET A 283 33.84 -5.53 16.69
N VAL A 284 34.12 -4.28 17.08
CA VAL A 284 35.20 -3.96 18.04
C VAL A 284 34.79 -4.33 19.47
N THR A 285 33.53 -4.12 19.84
CA THR A 285 33.06 -4.25 21.24
C THR A 285 32.62 -5.67 21.60
N ALA A 286 32.22 -6.50 20.61
CA ALA A 286 31.74 -7.87 20.84
C ALA A 286 32.31 -8.88 19.82
N PRO A 287 33.64 -9.13 19.79
CA PRO A 287 34.30 -9.95 18.77
C PRO A 287 33.89 -11.44 18.78
N GLY A 288 33.41 -11.95 19.91
CA GLY A 288 33.11 -13.37 20.11
C GLY A 288 31.78 -13.86 19.50
N THR A 289 30.84 -12.98 19.15
CA THR A 289 29.54 -13.38 18.56
C THR A 289 29.53 -13.37 17.03
N TYR A 290 30.53 -12.74 16.40
CA TYR A 290 30.62 -12.62 14.93
C TYR A 290 31.17 -13.89 14.27
N HIS A 291 31.99 -14.66 14.98
CA HIS A 291 32.62 -15.87 14.43
C HIS A 291 31.68 -17.08 14.36
N HIS A 292 30.42 -16.95 14.80
CA HIS A 292 29.50 -18.07 14.96
C HIS A 292 28.15 -17.93 14.21
N SER A 293 28.09 -17.15 13.13
CA SER A 293 26.90 -17.03 12.25
C SER A 293 27.26 -17.09 10.78
#